data_AF-A0A851CL36-F1
#
_entry.id   AF-A0A851CL36-F1
#
_cell.length_a   1.000
_cell.length_b   1.000
_cell.length_c   1.000
_cell.angle_alpha   90.00
_cell.angle_beta   90.00
_cell.angle_gamma   90.00
#
_symmetry.space_group_name_H-M   'P 1'
#
loop_
_entity.id
_entity.type
_entity.pdbx_description
1 polymer ?
#
loop_
_entity_poly.entity_id
_entity_poly.type
_entity_poly.pdbx_seq_one_letter_code
_entity_poly.pdbx_strand_id
1 'polypeptide(L)'
;MRAFLRSSEGCFQLKPHTTTIGSHRGADVILQSAGVAGRHAALEFCASDNSFVLRDFNSPHGTFVNSCQVQNAAVAVRPGDILRFGTAGTAFELVLDGAAQVRVGGAAQVRVGGAAQGRVSREGWGAVPREGHPGDGCA
;
A
#
# COMPACT_ATOMS: atom_id res chain seq x y z
N MET A 1 -13.18 -8.78 15.91
CA MET A 1 -11.95 -8.26 16.54
C MET A 1 -11.29 -7.27 15.59
N ARG A 2 -10.58 -6.27 16.12
CA ARG A 2 -9.84 -5.28 15.30
C ARG A 2 -8.35 -5.57 15.44
N ALA A 3 -7.61 -5.41 14.34
CA ALA A 3 -6.17 -5.61 14.31
C ALA A 3 -5.51 -4.41 13.64
N PHE A 4 -4.27 -4.13 13.99
CA PHE A 4 -3.53 -2.96 13.57
C PHE A 4 -2.08 -3.32 13.26
N LEU A 5 -1.52 -2.74 12.21
CA LEU A 5 -0.08 -2.72 11.96
C LEU A 5 0.48 -1.41 12.49
N ARG A 6 1.35 -1.47 13.49
CA ARG A 6 2.03 -0.29 14.06
C ARG A 6 3.44 -0.20 13.50
N SER A 7 3.79 0.93 12.94
CA SER A 7 5.18 1.30 12.66
C SER A 7 5.56 2.59 13.40
N SER A 8 6.82 2.98 13.29
CA SER A 8 7.29 4.29 13.74
C SER A 8 6.64 5.46 13.00
N GLU A 9 6.06 5.22 11.82
CA GLU A 9 5.41 6.24 10.98
C GLU A 9 3.89 6.35 11.21
N GLY A 10 3.26 5.33 11.83
CA GLY A 10 1.83 5.38 12.12
C GLY A 10 1.21 4.02 12.45
N CYS A 11 -0.12 4.01 12.58
CA CYS A 11 -0.92 2.79 12.78
C CYS A 11 -1.93 2.60 11.64
N PHE A 12 -1.94 1.41 11.07
CA PHE A 12 -2.80 1.04 9.95
C PHE A 12 -3.79 -0.03 10.41
N GLN A 13 -5.09 0.23 10.25
CA GLN A 13 -6.12 -0.72 10.64
C GLN A 13 -6.23 -1.86 9.61
N LEU A 14 -6.23 -3.09 10.09
CA LEU A 14 -6.44 -4.29 9.31
C LEU A 14 -7.94 -4.62 9.19
N LYS A 15 -8.31 -5.22 8.07
CA LYS A 15 -9.64 -5.77 7.85
C LYS A 15 -9.85 -7.07 8.62
N PRO A 16 -11.11 -7.40 8.99
CA PRO A 16 -11.44 -8.59 9.77
C PRO A 16 -11.32 -9.93 9.01
N HIS A 17 -11.10 -9.93 7.70
CA HIS A 17 -10.97 -11.16 6.90
C HIS A 17 -9.64 -11.18 6.16
N THR A 18 -9.48 -10.30 5.18
CA THR A 18 -8.27 -10.18 4.37
C THR A 18 -7.90 -8.72 4.22
N THR A 19 -6.65 -8.42 4.49
CA THR A 19 -6.06 -7.09 4.32
C THR A 19 -4.97 -7.17 3.26
N THR A 20 -5.07 -6.37 2.21
CA THR A 20 -4.00 -6.26 1.21
C THR A 20 -3.04 -5.14 1.57
N ILE A 21 -1.73 -5.42 1.54
CA ILE A 21 -0.66 -4.46 1.81
C ILE A 21 0.13 -4.19 0.53
N GLY A 22 0.39 -2.92 0.23
CA GLY A 22 1.22 -2.51 -0.90
C GLY A 22 1.29 -1.00 -1.04
N SER A 23 1.98 -0.52 -2.08
CA SER A 23 2.10 0.93 -2.37
C SER A 23 0.97 1.48 -3.25
N HIS A 24 0.10 0.62 -3.77
CA HIS A 24 -0.99 1.01 -4.66
C HIS A 24 -2.17 1.58 -3.87
N ARG A 25 -2.86 2.59 -4.42
CA ARG A 25 -4.05 3.22 -3.81
C ARG A 25 -5.24 2.27 -3.62
N GLY A 26 -5.23 1.13 -4.30
CA GLY A 26 -6.23 0.07 -4.16
C GLY A 26 -5.90 -0.98 -3.09
N ALA A 27 -4.80 -0.86 -2.36
CA ALA A 27 -4.50 -1.69 -1.20
C ALA A 27 -5.22 -1.18 0.04
N ASP A 28 -5.50 -2.06 0.99
CA ASP A 28 -6.10 -1.70 2.28
C ASP A 28 -5.11 -0.96 3.18
N VAL A 29 -3.86 -1.41 3.16
CA VAL A 29 -2.74 -0.77 3.84
C VAL A 29 -1.79 -0.26 2.78
N ILE A 30 -1.74 1.06 2.66
CA ILE A 30 -0.91 1.75 1.67
C ILE A 30 0.42 2.12 2.32
N LEU A 31 1.50 1.47 1.89
CA LEU A 31 2.86 1.74 2.37
C LEU A 31 3.65 2.49 1.30
N GLN A 32 4.06 3.73 1.60
CA GLN A 32 4.82 4.58 0.68
C GLN A 32 6.34 4.43 0.88
N SER A 33 6.84 3.21 0.96
CA SER A 33 8.27 2.93 1.15
C SER A 33 8.96 2.50 -0.15
N ALA A 34 10.21 2.89 -0.32
CA ALA A 34 11.05 2.46 -1.45
C ALA A 34 11.25 0.94 -1.40
N GLY A 35 10.84 0.23 -2.45
CA GLY A 35 10.90 -1.24 -2.54
C GLY A 35 9.59 -1.96 -2.20
N VAL A 36 8.51 -1.25 -1.87
CA VAL A 36 7.18 -1.86 -1.71
C VAL A 36 6.44 -1.89 -3.06
N ALA A 37 6.18 -3.10 -3.57
CA ALA A 37 5.33 -3.32 -4.74
C ALA A 37 3.88 -2.85 -4.52
N GLY A 38 3.19 -2.52 -5.63
CA GLY A 38 1.80 -2.07 -5.58
C GLY A 38 0.85 -3.06 -4.90
N ARG A 39 1.08 -4.36 -5.11
CA ARG A 39 0.49 -5.46 -4.36
C ARG A 39 1.65 -6.30 -3.81
N HIS A 40 2.03 -6.07 -2.56
CA HIS A 40 3.22 -6.66 -1.96
C HIS A 40 2.86 -7.97 -1.24
N ALA A 41 1.91 -7.89 -0.31
CA ALA A 41 1.48 -9.03 0.49
C ALA A 41 -0.02 -8.90 0.82
N ALA A 42 -0.63 -10.01 1.23
CA ALA A 42 -1.92 -10.03 1.90
C ALA A 42 -1.76 -10.63 3.28
N LEU A 43 -2.58 -10.16 4.20
CA LEU A 43 -2.65 -10.65 5.56
C LEU A 43 -4.09 -11.12 5.81
N GLU A 44 -4.25 -12.41 5.94
CA GLU A 44 -5.53 -13.10 6.14
C GLU A 44 -5.70 -13.42 7.62
N PHE A 45 -6.79 -12.95 8.22
CA PHE A 45 -7.11 -13.26 9.60
C PHE A 45 -7.97 -14.52 9.66
N CYS A 46 -7.50 -15.53 10.39
CA CYS A 46 -8.27 -16.72 10.72
C CYS A 46 -8.89 -16.53 12.12
N ALA A 47 -10.19 -16.22 12.15
CA ALA A 47 -10.93 -16.09 13.41
C ALA A 47 -11.04 -17.41 14.19
N SER A 48 -10.98 -18.55 13.49
CA SER A 48 -11.09 -19.88 14.10
C SER A 48 -9.89 -20.22 14.98
N ASP A 49 -8.68 -19.87 14.54
CA ASP A 49 -7.41 -20.16 15.24
C ASP A 49 -6.81 -18.92 15.89
N ASN A 50 -7.51 -17.78 15.79
CA ASN A 50 -7.05 -16.47 16.25
C ASN A 50 -5.65 -16.11 15.74
N SER A 51 -5.34 -16.58 14.52
CA SER A 51 -4.04 -16.49 13.87
C SER A 51 -4.14 -15.63 12.62
N PHE A 52 -3.02 -15.09 12.19
CA PHE A 52 -2.92 -14.36 10.94
C PHE A 52 -2.03 -15.14 9.97
N VAL A 53 -2.36 -15.11 8.69
CA VAL A 53 -1.55 -15.71 7.64
C VAL A 53 -1.09 -14.59 6.73
N LEU A 54 0.20 -14.31 6.75
CA LEU A 54 0.83 -13.40 5.80
C LEU A 54 1.19 -14.18 4.54
N ARG A 55 0.66 -13.76 3.41
CA ARG A 55 0.96 -14.29 2.08
C ARG A 55 1.67 -13.24 1.25
N ASP A 56 2.91 -13.53 0.87
CA ASP A 56 3.70 -12.69 -0.03
C ASP A 56 3.27 -12.93 -1.49
N PHE A 57 3.06 -11.86 -2.27
CA PHE A 57 2.70 -11.95 -3.69
C PHE A 57 3.93 -11.81 -4.59
N ASN A 58 4.98 -12.58 -4.28
CA ASN A 58 6.27 -12.55 -4.97
C ASN A 58 6.83 -11.12 -5.04
N SER A 59 6.90 -10.49 -3.87
CA SER A 59 7.45 -9.14 -3.79
C SER A 59 8.94 -9.14 -4.21
N PRO A 60 9.42 -8.11 -4.91
CA PRO A 60 10.78 -8.08 -5.47
C PRO A 60 11.88 -8.14 -4.42
N HIS A 61 11.57 -7.78 -3.17
CA HIS A 61 12.52 -7.77 -2.06
C HIS A 61 12.18 -8.77 -0.94
N GLY A 62 11.06 -9.51 -1.07
CA GLY A 62 10.54 -10.39 -0.04
C GLY A 62 9.93 -9.66 1.16
N THR A 63 9.20 -10.42 1.98
CA THR A 63 8.71 -10.00 3.28
C THR A 63 9.56 -10.65 4.38
N PHE A 64 9.79 -9.99 5.50
CA PHE A 64 10.47 -10.57 6.66
C PHE A 64 9.53 -10.56 7.86
N VAL A 65 9.46 -11.67 8.57
CA VAL A 65 8.63 -11.87 9.76
C VAL A 65 9.54 -12.30 10.91
N ASN A 66 9.64 -11.49 11.94
CA ASN A 66 10.43 -11.77 13.15
C ASN A 66 11.84 -12.28 12.81
N SER A 67 12.53 -11.58 11.91
CA SER A 67 13.84 -11.92 11.30
C SER A 67 13.89 -13.10 10.31
N CYS A 68 12.79 -13.82 10.09
CA CYS A 68 12.69 -14.86 9.08
C CYS A 68 12.22 -14.31 7.73
N GLN A 69 12.96 -14.55 6.66
CA GLN A 69 12.56 -14.12 5.31
C GLN A 69 11.49 -15.06 4.74
N VAL A 70 10.38 -14.46 4.30
CA VAL A 70 9.24 -15.11 3.68
C VAL A 70 9.04 -14.51 2.29
N GLN A 71 9.24 -15.35 1.28
CA GLN A 71 9.11 -14.96 -0.13
C GLN A 71 8.30 -16.02 -0.87
N ASN A 72 7.31 -15.59 -1.63
CA ASN A 72 6.41 -16.49 -2.39
C ASN A 72 5.80 -17.62 -1.53
N ALA A 73 5.59 -17.33 -0.24
CA ALA A 73 5.09 -18.29 0.74
C ALA A 73 4.03 -17.64 1.62
N ALA A 74 3.25 -18.49 2.29
CA ALA A 74 2.31 -18.08 3.32
C ALA A 74 2.87 -18.50 4.68
N VAL A 75 2.97 -17.58 5.61
CA VAL A 75 3.46 -17.81 6.97
C VAL A 75 2.38 -17.44 7.98
N ALA A 76 2.20 -18.26 9.01
CA ALA A 76 1.35 -17.92 10.13
C ALA A 76 2.08 -16.94 11.07
N VAL A 77 1.46 -15.82 11.37
CA VAL A 77 1.96 -14.76 12.24
C VAL A 77 0.96 -14.49 13.36
N ARG A 78 1.47 -13.99 14.49
CA ARG A 78 0.70 -13.75 15.71
C ARG A 78 0.77 -12.27 16.10
N PRO A 79 -0.21 -11.77 16.87
CA PRO A 79 -0.05 -10.48 17.53
C PRO A 79 1.26 -10.42 18.32
N GLY A 80 2.03 -9.36 18.13
CA GLY A 80 3.37 -9.13 18.67
C GLY A 80 4.49 -9.40 17.66
N ASP A 81 4.20 -10.06 16.53
CA ASP A 81 5.22 -10.30 15.51
C ASP A 81 5.57 -9.01 14.74
N ILE A 82 6.84 -8.91 14.37
CA ILE A 82 7.40 -7.81 13.59
C ILE A 82 7.46 -8.21 12.12
N LEU A 83 6.71 -7.50 11.28
CA LEU A 83 6.59 -7.69 9.84
C LEU A 83 7.35 -6.58 9.12
N ARG A 84 8.17 -6.92 8.13
CA ARG A 84 8.94 -5.96 7.36
C ARG A 84 8.77 -6.24 5.88
N PHE A 85 8.37 -5.23 5.12
CA PHE A 85 8.07 -5.38 3.70
C PHE A 85 9.20 -4.79 2.86
N GLY A 86 10.01 -5.65 2.24
CA GLY A 86 11.20 -5.28 1.49
C GLY A 86 12.46 -5.01 2.33
N THR A 87 13.59 -4.87 1.64
CA THR A 87 14.93 -4.76 2.25
C THR A 87 15.16 -3.43 2.96
N ALA A 88 14.59 -2.34 2.47
CA ALA A 88 14.60 -1.02 3.08
C ALA A 88 13.27 -0.65 3.76
N GLY A 89 12.37 -1.62 3.94
CA GLY A 89 11.04 -1.39 4.48
C GLY A 89 11.05 -1.01 5.96
N THR A 90 10.01 -0.30 6.38
CA THR A 90 9.70 -0.07 7.79
C THR A 90 9.26 -1.36 8.47
N ALA A 91 9.60 -1.52 9.74
CA ALA A 91 9.12 -2.62 10.57
C ALA A 91 7.73 -2.29 11.12
N PHE A 92 6.83 -3.27 11.04
CA PHE A 92 5.44 -3.18 11.46
C PHE A 92 5.15 -4.24 12.51
N GLU A 93 4.78 -3.82 13.71
CA GLU A 93 4.30 -4.70 14.75
C GLU A 93 2.82 -5.02 14.53
N LEU A 94 2.47 -6.30 14.52
CA LEU A 94 1.08 -6.75 14.45
C LEU A 94 0.42 -6.66 15.83
N VAL A 95 -0.59 -5.84 15.99
CA VAL A 95 -1.28 -5.63 17.27
C VAL A 95 -2.75 -6.01 17.14
N LEU A 96 -3.26 -6.81 18.09
CA LEU A 96 -4.69 -7.09 18.23
C LEU A 96 -5.31 -6.13 19.25
N ASP A 97 -6.39 -5.46 18.87
CA ASP A 97 -7.25 -4.75 19.80
C ASP A 97 -8.27 -5.76 20.36
N GLY A 98 -7.80 -6.52 21.34
CA GLY A 98 -8.56 -7.52 22.10
C GLY A 98 -8.59 -7.25 23.61
N ALA A 99 -7.78 -6.32 24.10
CA ALA A 99 -7.80 -5.85 25.48
C ALA A 99 -7.18 -4.45 25.54
N ALA A 100 -7.99 -3.45 25.90
CA ALA A 100 -7.62 -2.21 26.56
C ALA A 100 -6.26 -1.54 26.19
N GLN A 101 -6.37 -0.39 25.52
CA GLN A 101 -5.43 0.74 25.49
C GLN A 101 -4.10 0.56 24.75
N VAL A 102 -3.90 1.35 23.68
CA VAL A 102 -2.74 2.27 23.67
C VAL A 102 -3.03 3.50 22.80
N ARG A 103 -3.05 4.64 23.46
CA ARG A 103 -2.99 5.95 22.82
C ARG A 103 -1.51 6.17 22.52
N VAL A 104 -1.11 6.08 21.25
CA VAL A 104 0.16 6.67 20.82
C VAL A 104 -0.20 7.90 20.01
N GLY A 105 0.06 9.06 20.62
CA GLY A 105 -0.30 10.35 20.07
C GLY A 105 0.61 10.79 18.93
N GLY A 106 0.08 11.74 18.16
CA GLY A 106 0.86 12.83 17.57
C GLY A 106 1.35 12.64 16.13
N ALA A 107 0.66 13.32 15.21
CA ALA A 107 1.09 13.74 13.86
C ALA A 107 1.36 12.61 12.84
N ALA A 108 0.87 12.62 11.60
CA ALA A 108 0.55 13.74 10.74
C ALA A 108 -0.69 13.46 9.88
N GLN A 109 -1.63 14.39 9.95
CA GLN A 109 -2.68 14.59 8.98
C GLN A 109 -2.08 15.24 7.73
N VAL A 110 -1.85 14.49 6.66
CA VAL A 110 -1.63 15.08 5.32
C VAL A 110 -2.94 15.04 4.54
N ARG A 111 -3.64 16.15 4.73
CA ARG A 111 -4.63 16.84 3.90
C ARG A 111 -5.00 16.15 2.57
N VAL A 112 -6.29 15.84 2.44
CA VAL A 112 -7.00 15.70 1.17
C VAL A 112 -7.00 17.06 0.47
N GLY A 113 -6.22 17.19 -0.60
CA GLY A 113 -6.33 18.27 -1.57
C GLY A 113 -6.98 17.75 -2.84
N GLY A 114 -8.30 17.63 -2.83
CA GLY A 114 -9.10 17.36 -4.02
C GLY A 114 -9.39 18.64 -4.80
N ALA A 115 -9.59 18.44 -6.11
CA ALA A 115 -10.29 19.31 -7.06
C ALA A 115 -9.57 20.59 -7.54
N ALA A 116 -9.16 20.56 -8.81
CA ALA A 116 -9.24 21.71 -9.68
C ALA A 116 -9.75 21.25 -11.06
N GLN A 117 -11.06 21.35 -11.27
CA GLN A 117 -11.70 21.42 -12.57
C GLN A 117 -12.18 22.87 -12.73
N GLY A 118 -11.91 23.50 -13.88
CA GLY A 118 -12.73 24.63 -14.35
C GLY A 118 -12.02 25.89 -14.87
N ARG A 119 -11.83 25.91 -16.20
CA ARG A 119 -12.31 26.93 -17.16
C ARG A 119 -11.56 28.29 -17.37
N VAL A 120 -10.96 28.36 -18.57
CA VAL A 120 -10.95 29.40 -19.65
C VAL A 120 -10.48 30.85 -19.42
N SER A 121 -9.64 31.30 -20.37
CA SER A 121 -9.36 32.68 -20.88
C SER A 121 -7.84 32.88 -20.92
N ARG A 122 -7.13 33.25 -21.99
CA ARG A 122 -7.37 33.98 -23.25
C ARG A 122 -6.23 33.61 -24.23
N GLU A 123 -6.19 34.31 -25.37
CA GLU A 123 -5.20 34.35 -26.46
C GLU A 123 -5.35 33.24 -27.53
N GLY A 124 -5.80 33.49 -28.76
CA GLY A 124 -5.92 34.75 -29.51
C GLY A 124 -4.65 35.04 -30.31
N TRP A 125 -4.52 34.36 -31.47
CA TRP A 125 -3.73 34.62 -32.70
C TRP A 125 -3.27 33.26 -33.25
N GLY A 126 -3.34 32.92 -34.53
CA GLY A 126 -3.80 33.60 -35.73
C GLY A 126 -4.08 32.54 -36.79
N ALA A 127 -4.85 32.94 -37.80
CA ALA A 127 -5.14 32.15 -38.99
C ALA A 127 -3.84 31.82 -39.77
N VAL A 128 -3.77 30.65 -40.38
CA VAL A 128 -4.02 30.43 -41.83
C VAL A 128 -4.10 28.92 -42.15
N PRO A 129 -5.04 28.46 -43.00
CA PRO A 129 -5.14 27.08 -43.47
C PRO A 129 -4.43 26.89 -44.81
N ARG A 130 -4.36 25.61 -45.25
CA ARG A 130 -4.04 25.03 -46.59
C ARG A 130 -2.59 24.53 -46.73
N GLU A 131 -2.25 23.33 -47.21
CA GLU A 131 -2.90 22.42 -48.16
C GLU A 131 -2.03 21.16 -48.38
N GLY A 132 -2.67 20.00 -48.68
CA GLY A 132 -2.14 18.85 -49.46
C GLY A 132 -1.06 17.96 -48.81
N HIS A 133 -0.99 16.65 -49.01
CA HIS A 133 -1.68 15.66 -49.85
C HIS A 133 -1.23 14.26 -49.32
N PRO A 134 -2.01 13.19 -49.57
CA PRO A 134 -1.66 11.82 -49.18
C PRO A 134 -0.75 11.13 -50.21
N GLY A 135 -0.02 10.12 -49.77
CA GLY A 135 0.73 9.17 -50.61
C GLY A 135 1.99 8.73 -49.86
N ASP A 136 2.10 7.49 -49.39
CA ASP A 136 2.30 6.25 -50.13
C ASP A 136 3.73 5.76 -49.86
N GLY A 137 3.91 4.45 -49.76
CA GLY A 137 5.18 3.83 -50.15
C GLY A 137 6.02 3.23 -49.04
N CYS A 138 5.91 1.91 -48.96
CA CYS A 138 6.89 0.93 -48.50
C CYS A 138 8.37 1.28 -48.78
N ALA A 139 9.24 0.93 -47.83
CA ALA A 139 10.41 0.07 -48.06
C ALA A 139 10.90 -0.48 -46.72
#